data_AF-A0A0F9SXY4-F1
#
_entry.id   AF-A0A0F9SXY4-F1
#
_cell.length_a   1.000
_cell.length_b   1.000
_cell.length_c   1.000
_cell.angle_alpha   90.00
_cell.angle_beta   90.00
_cell.angle_gamma   90.00
#
_symmetry.space_group_name_H-M   'P 1'
#
loop_
_entity.id
_entity.type
_entity.pdbx_description
1 polymer ?
#
loop_
_entity_poly.entity_id
_entity_poly.type
_entity_poly.pdbx_seq_one_letter_code
_entity_poly.pdbx_strand_id
1 'polypeptide(L)'
;MCLETVFKEVPHLGECFIYIDGSNIAYSRHNKLKKPRLSDILLVFDYLIKTLEIKKENIRCICDPSLKYYIDKPIEYNVLIEERIIIEAPKVADEFILSFALKHEFCFIVSNDRFRQYINQLPSKQWLEERRISFLLIDNQVCLSPNINYEKDFCLSRMQESSELTTLDILNRINKTEGKLELY
;
A
#
# COMPACT_ATOMS: atom_id res chain seq x y z
N MET A 1 -2.27 -0.40 -17.85
CA MET A 1 -2.55 0.88 -17.16
C MET A 1 -1.47 1.08 -16.11
N CYS A 2 -0.78 2.23 -16.10
CA CYS A 2 0.24 2.53 -15.09
C CYS A 2 -0.43 3.10 -13.83
N LEU A 3 0.28 3.04 -12.70
CA LEU A 3 -0.29 3.41 -11.40
C LEU A 3 -0.67 4.90 -11.35
N GLU A 4 0.06 5.77 -12.04
CA GLU A 4 -0.24 7.19 -12.18
C GLU A 4 -1.62 7.43 -12.82
N THR A 5 -1.97 6.64 -13.84
CA THR A 5 -3.29 6.71 -14.48
C THR A 5 -4.38 6.30 -13.50
N VAL A 6 -4.12 5.27 -12.68
CA VAL A 6 -5.07 4.75 -11.70
C VAL A 6 -5.37 5.77 -10.61
N PHE A 7 -4.35 6.40 -10.03
CA PHE A 7 -4.57 7.44 -9.01
C PHE A 7 -5.27 8.69 -9.59
N LYS A 8 -5.06 8.99 -10.87
CA LYS A 8 -5.77 10.09 -11.56
C LYS A 8 -7.24 9.77 -11.85
N GLU A 9 -7.52 8.55 -12.31
CA GLU A 9 -8.87 8.10 -12.65
C GLU A 9 -9.69 7.74 -11.40
N VAL A 10 -9.01 7.37 -10.30
CA VAL A 10 -9.62 6.89 -9.07
C VAL A 10 -9.00 7.64 -7.87
N PRO A 11 -9.37 8.91 -7.65
CA PRO A 11 -8.69 9.78 -6.66
C PRO A 11 -8.78 9.28 -5.22
N HIS A 12 -9.83 8.54 -4.87
CA HIS A 12 -9.99 7.98 -3.52
C HIS A 12 -8.89 6.97 -3.15
N LEU A 13 -8.22 6.37 -4.14
CA LEU A 13 -7.06 5.52 -3.87
C LEU A 13 -5.90 6.33 -3.26
N GLY A 14 -5.81 7.63 -3.55
CA GLY A 14 -4.85 8.55 -2.93
C GLY A 14 -5.06 8.77 -1.43
N GLU A 15 -6.24 8.39 -0.92
CA GLU A 15 -6.58 8.44 0.50
C GLU A 15 -6.25 7.13 1.24
N CYS A 16 -5.96 6.05 0.49
CA CYS A 16 -5.60 4.76 1.09
C CYS A 16 -4.22 4.81 1.75
N PHE A 17 -4.05 3.99 2.80
CA PHE A 17 -2.74 3.77 3.39
C PHE A 17 -1.81 3.03 2.42
N ILE A 18 -0.54 3.43 2.42
CA ILE A 18 0.53 2.76 1.69
C ILE A 18 1.59 2.29 2.69
N TYR A 19 1.73 0.97 2.81
CA TYR A 19 2.80 0.33 3.55
C TYR A 19 3.97 0.03 2.64
N ILE A 20 5.14 0.52 3.03
CA ILE A 20 6.38 0.32 2.29
C ILE A 20 7.25 -0.66 3.06
N ASP A 21 7.66 -1.72 2.38
CA ASP A 21 8.70 -2.63 2.85
C ASP A 21 10.08 -2.00 2.58
N GLY A 22 10.56 -1.23 3.55
CA GLY A 22 11.79 -0.44 3.41
C GLY A 22 13.04 -1.30 3.33
N SER A 23 13.05 -2.45 4.01
CA SER A 23 14.13 -3.45 3.86
C SER A 23 14.21 -3.95 2.43
N ASN A 24 13.10 -4.41 1.86
CA ASN A 24 13.07 -4.95 0.50
C ASN A 24 13.53 -3.91 -0.54
N ILE A 25 13.13 -2.65 -0.39
CA ILE A 25 13.59 -1.56 -1.25
C ILE A 25 15.07 -1.29 -1.07
N ALA A 26 15.56 -1.17 0.16
CA ALA A 26 16.97 -0.88 0.41
C ALA A 26 17.89 -1.95 -0.16
N TYR A 27 17.47 -3.22 -0.12
CA TYR A 27 18.21 -4.36 -0.68
C TYR A 27 17.98 -4.58 -2.19
N SER A 28 17.05 -3.86 -2.83
CA SER A 28 16.63 -4.14 -4.21
C SER A 28 17.73 -3.93 -5.26
N ARG A 29 18.63 -2.97 -5.04
CA ARG A 29 19.80 -2.72 -5.89
C ARG A 29 21.08 -2.99 -5.12
N HIS A 30 21.91 -3.89 -5.63
CA HIS A 30 23.24 -4.09 -5.08
C HIS A 30 24.20 -3.00 -5.59
N ASN A 31 24.76 -2.21 -4.67
CA ASN A 31 25.94 -1.40 -4.97
C ASN A 31 27.21 -2.28 -5.03
N LYS A 32 28.36 -1.72 -5.43
CA LYS A 32 29.64 -2.45 -5.48
C LYS A 32 30.02 -3.12 -4.16
N LEU A 33 29.51 -2.61 -3.04
CA LEU A 33 29.75 -3.10 -1.67
C LEU A 33 28.62 -4.01 -1.15
N LYS A 34 27.60 -4.31 -1.98
CA LYS A 34 26.36 -5.02 -1.64
C LYS A 34 25.64 -4.48 -0.39
N LYS A 35 25.86 -3.21 -0.03
CA LYS A 35 25.17 -2.57 1.09
C LYS A 35 23.76 -2.13 0.68
N PRO A 36 22.75 -2.29 1.56
CA PRO A 36 21.45 -1.68 1.34
C PRO A 36 21.56 -0.16 1.28
N ARG A 37 20.72 0.46 0.45
CA ARG A 37 20.84 1.87 0.07
C ARG A 37 19.71 2.70 0.66
N LEU A 38 20.05 3.67 1.51
CA LEU A 38 19.06 4.62 2.01
C LEU A 38 18.42 5.45 0.89
N SER A 39 19.21 5.79 -0.13
CA SER A 39 18.74 6.54 -1.30
C SER A 39 17.55 5.88 -2.00
N ASP A 40 17.46 4.55 -1.93
CA ASP A 40 16.45 3.79 -2.68
C ASP A 40 15.11 3.84 -1.95
N ILE A 41 15.11 3.80 -0.61
CA ILE A 41 13.92 4.05 0.22
C ILE A 41 13.40 5.47 -0.06
N LEU A 42 14.29 6.46 0.03
CA LEU A 42 13.93 7.87 -0.16
C LEU A 42 13.38 8.14 -1.56
N LEU A 43 13.92 7.47 -2.58
CA LEU A 43 13.45 7.61 -3.95
C LEU A 43 12.00 7.13 -4.11
N VAL A 44 11.65 5.98 -3.53
CA VAL A 44 10.27 5.47 -3.55
C VAL A 44 9.35 6.40 -2.75
N PHE A 45 9.79 6.85 -1.57
CA PHE A 45 9.02 7.77 -0.73
C PHE A 45 8.71 9.09 -1.45
N ASP A 46 9.73 9.70 -2.08
CA ASP A 46 9.59 10.92 -2.86
C ASP A 46 8.68 10.73 -4.08
N TYR A 47 8.78 9.58 -4.76
CA TYR A 47 7.91 9.27 -5.89
C TYR A 47 6.44 9.20 -5.47
N LEU A 48 6.12 8.53 -4.37
CA LEU A 48 4.74 8.46 -3.84
C LEU A 48 4.19 9.86 -3.50
N ILE A 49 4.99 10.71 -2.87
CA ILE A 49 4.52 12.05 -2.46
C ILE A 49 4.45 13.02 -3.64
N LYS A 50 5.51 13.12 -4.43
CA LYS A 50 5.66 14.17 -5.45
C LYS A 50 5.04 13.80 -6.79
N THR A 51 5.00 12.51 -7.12
CA THR A 51 4.51 12.03 -8.42
C THR A 51 3.09 11.50 -8.32
N LEU A 52 2.78 10.76 -7.26
CA LEU A 52 1.43 10.22 -7.03
C LEU A 52 0.58 11.08 -6.08
N GLU A 53 1.13 12.20 -5.59
CA GLU A 53 0.42 13.16 -4.72
C GLU A 53 -0.15 12.53 -3.43
N ILE A 54 0.47 11.45 -2.96
CA ILE A 54 0.04 10.77 -1.73
C ILE A 54 0.43 11.60 -0.53
N LYS A 55 -0.54 11.81 0.36
CA LYS A 55 -0.34 12.48 1.64
C LYS A 55 0.68 11.73 2.49
N LYS A 56 1.69 12.43 3.04
CA LYS A 56 2.77 11.84 3.85
C LYS A 56 2.22 11.03 5.02
N GLU A 57 1.13 11.49 5.64
CA GLU A 57 0.44 10.84 6.74
C GLU A 57 -0.22 9.50 6.38
N ASN A 58 -0.38 9.18 5.09
CA ASN A 58 -0.90 7.90 4.61
C ASN A 58 0.23 6.90 4.30
N ILE A 59 1.49 7.31 4.35
CA ILE A 59 2.64 6.46 4.03
C ILE A 59 3.28 5.93 5.32
N ARG A 60 3.53 4.61 5.37
CA ARG A 60 4.25 3.96 6.49
C ARG A 60 5.39 3.12 5.94
N CYS A 61 6.62 3.60 6.06
CA CYS A 61 7.81 2.81 5.73
C CYS A 61 8.25 1.99 6.93
N ILE A 62 8.18 0.67 6.82
CA ILE A 62 8.52 -0.27 7.88
C ILE A 62 9.77 -1.05 7.46
N CYS A 63 10.77 -1.09 8.33
CA CYS A 63 12.05 -1.75 8.09
C CYS A 63 12.35 -2.79 9.16
N ASP A 64 13.13 -3.81 8.80
CA ASP A 64 13.66 -4.79 9.76
C ASP A 64 14.61 -4.10 10.75
N PRO A 65 14.66 -4.58 12.01
CA PRO A 65 15.56 -4.04 13.02
C PRO A 65 17.03 -4.23 12.70
N SER A 66 17.36 -5.17 11.80
CA SER A 66 18.72 -5.46 11.38
C SER A 66 19.26 -4.43 10.37
N LEU A 67 18.39 -3.72 9.65
CA LEU A 67 18.78 -2.86 8.52
C LEU A 67 19.77 -1.76 8.93
N LYS A 68 19.59 -1.17 10.13
CA LYS A 68 20.46 -0.10 10.66
C LYS A 68 21.94 -0.46 10.75
N TYR A 69 22.25 -1.75 10.88
CA TYR A 69 23.64 -2.22 11.00
C TYR A 69 24.34 -2.37 9.64
N TYR A 70 23.58 -2.45 8.54
CA TYR A 70 24.12 -2.77 7.21
C TYR A 70 24.00 -1.62 6.21
N ILE A 71 23.06 -0.69 6.44
CA ILE A 71 22.76 0.41 5.52
C ILE A 71 23.98 1.29 5.25
N ASP A 72 24.08 1.79 4.03
CA ASP A 72 25.20 2.62 3.56
C ASP A 72 25.36 3.92 4.35
N LYS A 73 24.27 4.47 4.87
CA LYS A 73 24.21 5.73 5.61
C LYS A 73 23.50 5.61 6.96
N PRO A 74 24.13 4.98 7.98
CA PRO A 74 23.46 4.65 9.24
C PRO A 74 23.07 5.89 10.08
N ILE A 75 23.85 6.98 10.01
CA ILE A 75 23.54 8.22 10.74
C ILE A 75 22.28 8.88 10.17
N GLU A 76 22.22 9.07 8.85
CA GLU A 76 21.04 9.62 8.17
C GLU A 76 19.81 8.72 8.38
N TYR A 77 19.99 7.39 8.36
CA TYR A 77 18.92 6.44 8.64
C TYR A 77 18.32 6.60 10.05
N ASN A 78 19.16 6.78 11.08
CA ASN A 78 18.68 6.97 12.44
C ASN A 78 17.89 8.27 12.61
N VAL A 79 18.29 9.36 11.95
CA VAL A 79 17.53 10.61 11.95
C VAL A 79 16.12 10.38 11.39
N LEU A 80 15.99 9.62 10.29
CA LEU A 80 14.68 9.30 9.70
C LEU A 80 13.80 8.42 10.60
N ILE A 81 14.41 7.61 11.48
CA ILE A 81 13.68 6.87 12.51
C ILE A 81 13.16 7.83 13.58
N GLU A 82 14.00 8.74 14.07
CA GLU A 82 13.63 9.75 15.08
C GLU A 82 12.48 10.64 14.56
N GLU A 83 12.52 11.00 13.28
CA GLU A 83 11.47 11.76 12.58
C GLU A 83 10.22 10.92 12.22
N ARG A 84 10.23 9.61 12.52
CA ARG A 84 9.15 8.65 12.19
C ARG A 84 8.81 8.57 10.70
N ILE A 85 9.75 8.94 9.84
CA ILE A 85 9.64 8.72 8.38
C ILE A 85 9.87 7.23 8.10
N ILE A 86 10.84 6.63 8.80
CA ILE A 86 11.09 5.19 8.82
C ILE A 86 10.65 4.66 10.19
N ILE A 87 9.95 3.53 10.18
CA ILE A 87 9.50 2.82 11.37
C ILE A 87 10.31 1.54 11.47
N GLU A 88 11.12 1.42 12.52
CA GLU A 88 11.82 0.17 12.82
C GLU A 88 10.84 -0.83 13.46
N ALA A 89 10.69 -2.00 12.84
CA ALA A 89 9.92 -3.09 13.42
C ALA A 89 10.72 -3.76 14.56
N PRO A 90 10.07 -4.23 15.65
CA PRO A 90 10.76 -4.92 16.74
C PRO A 90 11.23 -6.34 16.37
N LYS A 91 10.68 -6.91 15.30
CA LYS A 91 11.09 -8.19 14.66
C LYS A 91 10.91 -8.04 13.14
N VAL A 92 10.91 -9.15 12.42
CA VAL A 92 10.73 -9.18 10.95
C VAL A 92 9.58 -8.27 10.51
N ALA A 93 9.85 -7.34 9.59
CA ALA A 93 8.95 -6.28 9.17
C ALA A 93 7.68 -6.83 8.50
N ASP A 94 7.80 -7.91 7.71
CA ASP A 94 6.70 -8.56 6.98
C ASP A 94 5.46 -8.78 7.84
N GLU A 95 5.63 -9.31 9.06
CA GLU A 95 4.52 -9.62 9.95
C GLU A 95 3.74 -8.36 10.35
N PHE A 96 4.43 -7.24 10.57
CA PHE A 96 3.78 -5.98 10.92
C PHE A 96 3.11 -5.34 9.71
N ILE A 97 3.77 -5.34 8.55
CA ILE A 97 3.21 -4.83 7.30
C ILE A 97 1.89 -5.54 7.00
N LEU A 98 1.89 -6.88 7.03
CA LEU A 98 0.68 -7.68 6.78
C LEU A 98 -0.37 -7.47 7.88
N SER A 99 0.03 -7.44 9.15
CA SER A 99 -0.90 -7.22 10.27
C SER A 99 -1.56 -5.84 10.22
N PHE A 100 -0.86 -4.80 9.78
CA PHE A 100 -1.45 -3.48 9.58
C PHE A 100 -2.35 -3.45 8.35
N ALA A 101 -1.92 -4.07 7.24
CA ALA A 101 -2.73 -4.16 6.04
C ALA A 101 -4.10 -4.84 6.29
N LEU A 102 -4.15 -5.85 7.16
CA LEU A 102 -5.39 -6.53 7.57
C LEU A 102 -6.38 -5.64 8.35
N LYS A 103 -5.95 -4.50 8.89
CA LYS A 103 -6.82 -3.56 9.63
C LYS A 103 -7.59 -2.61 8.73
N HIS A 104 -7.26 -2.59 7.43
CA HIS A 104 -7.87 -1.69 6.47
C HIS A 104 -8.72 -2.49 5.47
N GLU A 105 -9.86 -1.91 5.07
CA GLU A 105 -10.65 -2.46 3.97
C GLU A 105 -9.79 -2.60 2.71
N PHE A 106 -9.03 -1.55 2.39
CA PHE A 106 -8.05 -1.57 1.31
C PHE A 106 -6.82 -0.71 1.66
N CYS A 107 -5.65 -1.16 1.23
CA CYS A 107 -4.38 -0.45 1.34
C CYS A 107 -3.40 -1.00 0.31
N PHE A 108 -2.34 -0.26 0.02
CA PHE A 108 -1.25 -0.73 -0.83
C PHE A 108 -0.05 -1.20 -0.02
N ILE A 109 0.61 -2.23 -0.52
CA ILE A 109 1.86 -2.77 0.02
C ILE A 109 2.92 -2.69 -1.08
N VAL A 110 3.91 -1.82 -0.91
CA VAL A 110 5.04 -1.70 -1.84
C VAL A 110 6.13 -2.67 -1.41
N SER A 111 6.22 -3.80 -2.11
CA SER A 111 7.26 -4.82 -1.91
C SER A 111 7.39 -5.73 -3.15
N ASN A 112 8.61 -6.17 -3.44
CA ASN A 112 8.84 -7.24 -4.41
C ASN A 112 8.73 -8.64 -3.79
N ASP A 113 8.72 -8.76 -2.46
CA ASP A 113 8.47 -10.05 -1.79
C ASP A 113 7.05 -10.54 -2.07
N ARG A 114 6.89 -11.85 -2.25
CA ARG A 114 5.59 -12.51 -2.44
C ARG A 114 4.96 -12.98 -1.13
N PHE A 115 5.62 -12.77 0.01
CA PHE A 115 5.16 -13.15 1.34
C PHE A 115 4.71 -14.62 1.43
N ARG A 116 5.40 -15.53 0.75
CA ARG A 116 4.94 -16.91 0.54
C ARG A 116 4.68 -17.67 1.84
N GLN A 117 5.50 -17.40 2.86
CA GLN A 117 5.38 -18.02 4.19
C GLN A 117 4.14 -17.58 4.97
N TYR A 118 3.53 -16.45 4.61
CA TYR A 118 2.36 -15.91 5.29
C TYR A 118 1.05 -16.17 4.57
N ILE A 119 1.05 -16.76 3.36
CA ILE A 119 -0.16 -16.95 2.54
C ILE A 119 -1.28 -17.65 3.32
N ASN A 120 -0.96 -18.66 4.13
CA ASN A 120 -1.94 -19.41 4.93
C ASN A 120 -2.56 -18.61 6.10
N GLN A 121 -2.01 -17.43 6.41
CA GLN A 121 -2.47 -16.54 7.47
C GLN A 121 -3.27 -15.35 6.91
N LEU A 122 -3.35 -15.22 5.59
CA LEU A 122 -4.04 -14.14 4.89
C LEU A 122 -5.43 -14.61 4.41
N PRO A 123 -6.38 -13.69 4.17
CA PRO A 123 -7.72 -14.03 3.70
C PRO A 123 -7.71 -14.88 2.43
N SER A 124 -6.83 -14.53 1.48
CA SER A 124 -6.58 -15.30 0.27
C SER A 124 -5.27 -14.86 -0.40
N LYS A 125 -4.77 -15.65 -1.35
CA LYS A 125 -3.67 -15.24 -2.23
C LYS A 125 -4.02 -13.98 -3.04
N GLN A 126 -5.27 -13.93 -3.53
CA GLN A 126 -5.79 -12.82 -4.32
C GLN A 126 -5.81 -11.52 -3.51
N TRP A 127 -6.19 -11.58 -2.22
CA TRP A 127 -6.18 -10.41 -1.32
C TRP A 127 -4.81 -9.73 -1.26
N LEU A 128 -3.74 -10.52 -1.23
CA LEU A 128 -2.36 -10.02 -1.23
C LEU A 128 -1.96 -9.49 -2.61
N GLU A 129 -2.31 -10.22 -3.68
CA GLU A 129 -1.97 -9.81 -5.05
C GLU A 129 -2.54 -8.43 -5.38
N GLU A 130 -3.82 -8.19 -5.08
CA GLU A 130 -4.50 -6.91 -5.35
C GLU A 130 -3.90 -5.73 -4.57
N ARG A 131 -3.36 -5.99 -3.37
CA ARG A 131 -2.77 -4.94 -2.51
C ARG A 131 -1.29 -4.71 -2.79
N ARG A 132 -0.59 -5.72 -3.32
CA ARG A 132 0.85 -5.68 -3.50
C ARG A 132 1.24 -4.98 -4.81
N ILE A 133 1.97 -3.89 -4.65
CA ILE A 133 2.62 -3.14 -5.73
C ILE A 133 4.09 -3.56 -5.80
N SER A 134 4.46 -4.20 -6.92
CA SER A 134 5.87 -4.48 -7.21
C SER A 134 6.56 -3.23 -7.73
N PHE A 135 7.87 -3.13 -7.56
CA PHE A 135 8.63 -1.95 -7.95
C PHE A 135 9.92 -2.31 -8.67
N LEU A 136 10.40 -1.40 -9.52
CA LEU A 136 11.67 -1.48 -10.21
C LEU A 136 12.37 -0.13 -10.15
N LEU A 137 13.67 -0.15 -9.82
CA LEU A 137 14.50 1.06 -9.74
C LEU A 137 15.56 1.03 -10.85
N ILE A 138 15.46 1.95 -11.83
CA ILE A 138 16.40 2.08 -12.95
C ILE A 138 16.86 3.54 -13.02
N ASP A 139 18.17 3.81 -13.05
CA ASP A 139 18.72 5.15 -13.26
C ASP A 139 18.09 6.26 -12.40
N ASN A 140 17.82 5.95 -11.13
CA ASN A 140 17.13 6.83 -10.16
C ASN A 140 15.68 7.18 -10.54
N GLN A 141 15.03 6.33 -11.31
CA GLN A 141 13.59 6.36 -11.54
C GLN A 141 12.92 5.19 -10.81
N VAL A 142 11.69 5.43 -10.37
CA VAL A 142 10.82 4.44 -9.74
C VAL A 142 9.77 4.05 -10.76
N CYS A 143 9.62 2.75 -10.99
CA CYS A 143 8.52 2.18 -11.75
C CYS A 143 7.70 1.30 -10.81
N LEU A 144 6.41 1.57 -10.67
CA LEU A 144 5.49 0.80 -9.85
C LEU A 144 4.56 -0.03 -10.74
N SER A 145 4.51 -1.33 -10.46
CA SER A 145 3.67 -2.32 -11.16
C SER A 145 2.66 -2.90 -10.17
N PRO A 146 1.47 -2.30 -10.05
CA PRO A 146 0.37 -2.89 -9.29
C PRO A 146 -0.05 -4.21 -9.92
N ASN A 147 -0.40 -5.19 -9.08
CA ASN A 147 -0.99 -6.46 -9.53
C ASN A 147 -2.52 -6.42 -9.38
N ILE A 148 -3.12 -5.28 -9.74
CA ILE A 148 -4.57 -5.05 -9.68
C ILE A 148 -5.18 -5.53 -11.00
N ASN A 149 -6.22 -6.34 -10.92
CA ASN A 149 -7.06 -6.63 -12.07
C ASN A 149 -8.08 -5.50 -12.26
N TYR A 150 -7.69 -4.49 -13.04
CA TYR A 150 -8.46 -3.27 -13.22
C TYR A 150 -9.89 -3.49 -13.72
N GLU A 151 -10.17 -4.56 -14.46
CA GLU A 151 -11.53 -4.83 -14.96
C GLU A 151 -12.52 -5.21 -13.84
N LYS A 152 -12.05 -5.78 -12.73
CA LYS A 152 -12.90 -6.13 -11.57
C LYS A 152 -13.15 -4.93 -10.66
N ASP A 153 -12.16 -4.09 -10.43
CA ASP A 153 -12.27 -2.97 -9.49
C ASP A 153 -12.96 -1.74 -10.09
N PHE A 154 -12.80 -1.49 -11.41
CA PHE A 154 -13.62 -0.49 -12.12
C PHE A 154 -15.10 -0.87 -12.14
N CYS A 155 -15.43 -2.16 -12.12
CA CYS A 155 -16.80 -2.63 -11.97
C CYS A 155 -17.33 -2.38 -10.55
N LEU A 156 -16.51 -2.58 -9.50
CA LEU A 156 -16.93 -2.33 -8.12
C LEU A 156 -17.17 -0.84 -7.84
N SER A 157 -16.30 0.06 -8.34
CA SER A 157 -16.50 1.51 -8.22
C SER A 157 -17.70 2.00 -9.03
N ARG A 158 -17.92 1.46 -10.23
CA ARG A 158 -19.14 1.74 -11.02
C ARG A 158 -20.41 1.14 -10.42
N MET A 159 -20.33 0.00 -9.74
CA MET A 159 -21.47 -0.61 -9.03
C MET A 159 -21.83 0.15 -7.75
N GLN A 160 -20.87 0.82 -7.10
CA GLN A 160 -21.16 1.75 -6.00
C GLN A 160 -21.78 3.07 -6.51
N GLU A 161 -21.45 3.51 -7.73
CA GLU A 161 -22.11 4.66 -8.38
C GLU A 161 -23.47 4.29 -9.00
N SER A 162 -23.68 3.05 -9.43
CA SER A 162 -24.98 2.55 -9.90
C SER A 162 -25.79 2.04 -8.73
N SER A 163 -26.65 2.90 -8.21
CA SER A 163 -27.73 2.66 -7.24
C SER A 163 -28.42 1.28 -7.30
N GLU A 164 -27.82 0.25 -6.71
CA GLU A 164 -28.58 -0.91 -6.25
C GLU A 164 -28.82 -0.73 -4.75
N LEU A 165 -30.04 -0.26 -4.43
CA LEU A 165 -30.55 -0.27 -3.07
C LEU A 165 -30.42 -1.71 -2.54
N THR A 166 -29.58 -1.92 -1.53
CA THR A 166 -29.47 -3.23 -0.92
C THR A 166 -30.79 -3.55 -0.20
N THR A 167 -31.08 -4.84 -0.01
CA THR A 167 -32.25 -5.26 0.78
C THR A 167 -32.27 -4.61 2.17
N LEU A 168 -31.09 -4.34 2.74
CA LEU A 168 -30.95 -3.67 4.03
C LEU A 168 -31.33 -2.18 3.95
N ASP A 169 -31.00 -1.50 2.85
CA ASP A 169 -31.39 -0.11 2.61
C ASP A 169 -32.91 0.04 2.42
N ILE A 170 -33.54 -0.93 1.74
CA ILE A 170 -35.00 -0.99 1.57
C ILE A 170 -35.68 -1.21 2.94
N LEU A 171 -35.19 -2.16 3.75
CA LEU A 171 -35.74 -2.44 5.07
C LEU A 171 -35.60 -1.25 6.03
N ASN A 172 -34.48 -0.53 5.97
CA ASN A 172 -34.26 0.66 6.77
C ASN A 172 -35.16 1.84 6.35
N ARG A 173 -35.53 1.94 5.08
CA ARG A 173 -36.51 2.92 4.60
C ARG A 173 -37.93 2.59 5.07
N ILE A 174 -38.34 1.32 4.99
CA ILE A 174 -39.66 0.84 5.45
C ILE A 174 -39.86 1.09 6.94
N ASN A 175 -38.82 0.86 7.76
CA ASN A 175 -38.87 1.12 9.19
C ASN A 175 -38.95 2.62 9.53
N LYS A 176 -38.42 3.50 8.68
CA LYS A 176 -38.50 4.96 8.86
C LYS A 176 -39.82 5.57 8.40
N THR A 177 -40.57 4.92 7.51
CA THR A 177 -41.87 5.40 7.01
C THR A 177 -43.08 4.72 7.66
N GLU A 178 -42.90 4.09 8.83
CA GLU A 178 -43.95 3.32 9.53
C GLU A 178 -44.70 2.35 8.58
N GLY A 179 -43.98 1.71 7.66
CA GLY A 179 -44.55 0.71 6.76
C GLY A 179 -45.29 1.23 5.53
N LYS A 180 -45.26 2.53 5.22
CA LYS A 180 -45.74 3.02 3.90
C LYS A 180 -44.60 3.06 2.87
N LEU A 181 -44.68 2.16 1.90
CA LEU A 181 -43.87 2.18 0.67
C LEU A 181 -44.60 3.05 -0.35
N GLU A 182 -44.13 4.28 -0.57
CA GLU A 182 -44.45 5.00 -1.81
C GLU A 182 -43.36 4.67 -2.83
N LEU A 183 -43.75 3.94 -3.88
CA LEU A 183 -42.90 3.61 -5.01
C LEU A 183 -43.30 4.51 -6.19
N TYR A 184 -42.73 5.71 -6.23
CA TYR A 184 -42.49 6.48 -7.46
C TYR A 184 -41.18 7.25 -7.32
#